data_AF-A0A7J3IJB4-F1
#
_entry.id   AF-A0A7J3IJB4-F1
#
_cell.length_a   1.000
_cell.length_b   1.000
_cell.length_c   1.000
_cell.angle_alpha   90.00
_cell.angle_beta   90.00
_cell.angle_gamma   90.00
#
_symmetry.space_group_name_H-M   'P 1'
#
loop_
_entity.id
_entity.type
_entity.pdbx_description
1 polymer ?
#
loop_
_entity_poly.entity_id
_entity_poly.type
_entity_poly.pdbx_seq_one_letter_code
_entity_poly.pdbx_strand_id
1 'polypeptide(L)'
;MIKASVPWNEASKRLFGGAGSYGNGAAMRVAPVALLYHDDFGKLRLVAQAQSMITHTHELGVEDAVLQAYAIALAVKEKPSEKLGAHAFLKSLLALTENYVYREKLEAAMRLLNGSRADGRLLKALETPWKPTTLSPQRSTVSYEITEALRLPSLTL
;
A
#
# COMPACT_ATOMS: atom_id res chain seq x y z
N MET A 1 -12.77 -2.98 21.49
CA MET A 1 -13.59 -2.48 20.36
C MET A 1 -14.77 -3.41 20.04
N ILE A 2 -14.57 -4.72 19.88
CA ILE A 2 -15.69 -5.68 19.71
C ILE A 2 -16.65 -5.65 20.89
N LYS A 3 -16.12 -5.53 22.12
CA LYS A 3 -16.90 -5.38 23.36
C LYS A 3 -17.70 -4.07 23.48
N ALA A 4 -17.46 -3.10 22.60
CA ALA A 4 -18.09 -1.77 22.63
C ALA A 4 -19.18 -1.60 21.55
N SER A 5 -19.58 -2.68 20.87
CA SER A 5 -20.61 -2.70 19.82
C SER A 5 -20.39 -1.69 18.68
N VAL A 6 -19.13 -1.29 18.44
CA VAL A 6 -18.78 -0.42 17.32
C VAL A 6 -18.73 -1.27 16.04
N PRO A 7 -19.41 -0.87 14.95
CA PRO A 7 -19.30 -1.54 13.66
C PRO A 7 -17.83 -1.67 13.23
N TRP A 8 -17.43 -2.83 12.69
CA TRP A 8 -16.03 -3.12 12.38
C TRP A 8 -15.43 -2.11 11.38
N ASN A 9 -16.23 -1.63 10.44
CA ASN A 9 -15.85 -0.63 9.43
C ASN A 9 -15.71 0.80 9.99
N GLU A 10 -16.17 1.03 11.22
CA GLU A 10 -16.03 2.31 11.94
C GLU A 10 -14.99 2.23 13.06
N ALA A 11 -14.59 1.01 13.45
CA ALA A 11 -13.70 0.79 14.58
C ALA A 11 -12.31 1.39 14.34
N SER A 12 -11.70 1.10 13.19
CA SER A 12 -10.36 1.56 12.82
C SER A 12 -10.27 3.09 12.69
N LYS A 13 -11.32 3.73 12.17
CA LYS A 13 -11.41 5.18 12.00
C LYS A 13 -11.35 5.95 13.33
N ARG A 14 -11.79 5.34 14.43
CA ARG A 14 -11.81 5.98 15.76
C ARG A 14 -10.48 5.86 16.51
N LEU A 15 -9.55 5.06 16.01
CA LEU A 15 -8.22 4.93 16.58
C LEU A 15 -7.35 6.16 16.23
N PHE A 16 -6.34 6.43 17.05
CA PHE A 16 -5.37 7.51 16.84
C PHE A 16 -6.01 8.91 16.68
N GLY A 17 -7.05 9.19 17.46
CA GLY A 17 -7.72 10.51 17.44
C GLY A 17 -8.47 10.82 16.14
N GLY A 18 -8.83 9.80 15.36
CA GLY A 18 -9.54 9.98 14.08
C GLY A 18 -8.65 9.93 12.84
N ALA A 19 -7.32 10.01 13.00
CA ALA A 19 -6.37 10.00 11.88
C ALA A 19 -6.18 8.61 11.26
N GLY A 20 -6.48 7.54 12.00
CA GLY A 20 -6.21 6.16 11.58
C GLY A 20 -4.75 5.75 11.76
N SER A 21 -4.48 4.45 11.64
CA SER A 21 -3.12 3.89 11.73
C SER A 21 -2.38 3.99 10.40
N TYR A 22 -1.15 4.53 10.42
CA TYR A 22 -0.21 4.52 9.29
C TYR A 22 0.83 3.39 9.37
N GLY A 23 0.67 2.44 10.31
CA GLY A 23 1.56 1.29 10.44
C GLY A 23 1.54 0.36 9.22
N ASN A 24 2.48 -0.56 9.14
CA ASN A 24 2.60 -1.55 8.05
C ASN A 24 1.71 -2.79 8.24
N GLY A 25 0.82 -2.76 9.24
CA GLY A 25 0.05 -3.94 9.63
C GLY A 25 -0.88 -4.44 8.53
N ALA A 26 -1.38 -3.55 7.67
CA ALA A 26 -2.16 -3.95 6.50
C ALA A 26 -1.28 -4.59 5.41
N ALA A 27 -0.10 -4.05 5.14
CA ALA A 27 0.84 -4.57 4.15
C ALA A 27 1.39 -5.95 4.51
N MET A 28 1.72 -6.21 5.78
CA MET A 28 2.27 -7.51 6.23
C MET A 28 1.35 -8.72 5.95
N ARG A 29 0.08 -8.49 5.66
CA ARG A 29 -0.93 -9.54 5.40
C ARG A 29 -1.61 -9.42 4.04
N VAL A 30 -1.07 -8.61 3.13
CA VAL A 30 -1.69 -8.37 1.81
C VAL A 30 -1.41 -9.46 0.79
N ALA A 31 -0.44 -10.35 1.07
CA ALA A 31 0.03 -11.36 0.11
C ALA A 31 -1.08 -12.21 -0.55
N PRO A 32 -2.11 -12.72 0.17
CA PRO A 32 -3.18 -13.49 -0.47
C PRO A 32 -3.97 -12.69 -1.53
N VAL A 33 -4.20 -11.39 -1.29
CA VAL A 33 -4.87 -10.51 -2.25
C VAL A 33 -4.00 -10.35 -3.50
N ALA A 34 -2.71 -10.12 -3.31
CA ALA A 34 -1.77 -9.96 -4.41
C ALA A 34 -1.67 -11.22 -5.28
N LEU A 35 -1.62 -12.41 -4.67
CA LEU A 35 -1.59 -13.68 -5.40
C LEU A 35 -2.87 -13.92 -6.19
N LEU A 36 -4.04 -13.60 -5.64
CA LEU A 36 -5.32 -13.80 -6.30
C LEU A 36 -5.52 -12.86 -7.50
N TYR A 37 -5.06 -11.62 -7.39
CA TYR A 37 -5.29 -10.57 -8.41
C TYR A 37 -4.01 -10.12 -9.12
N HIS A 38 -2.95 -10.95 -9.14
CA HIS A 38 -1.65 -10.56 -9.72
C HIS A 38 -1.73 -10.13 -11.19
N ASP A 39 -2.73 -10.61 -11.93
CA ASP A 39 -2.97 -10.29 -13.34
C ASP A 39 -3.94 -9.12 -13.58
N ASP A 40 -4.64 -8.64 -12.55
CA ASP A 40 -5.61 -7.54 -12.63
C ASP A 40 -5.24 -6.45 -11.61
N PHE A 41 -4.37 -5.53 -12.04
CA PHE A 41 -3.87 -4.46 -11.16
C PHE A 41 -4.98 -3.51 -10.68
N GLY A 42 -6.05 -3.34 -11.46
CA GLY A 42 -7.21 -2.55 -11.06
C GLY A 42 -7.92 -3.19 -9.87
N LYS A 43 -8.28 -4.48 -9.97
CA LYS A 43 -8.89 -5.22 -8.85
C LYS A 43 -7.93 -5.38 -7.67
N LEU A 44 -6.65 -5.62 -7.93
CA LEU A 44 -5.64 -5.74 -6.89
C LEU A 44 -5.62 -4.48 -6.02
N ARG A 45 -5.59 -3.28 -6.61
CA ARG A 45 -5.64 -2.01 -5.86
C ARG A 45 -6.91 -1.90 -5.03
N LEU A 46 -8.07 -2.12 -5.64
CA LEU A 46 -9.36 -1.99 -4.95
C LEU A 46 -9.45 -2.93 -3.74
N VAL A 47 -9.10 -4.20 -3.91
CA VAL A 47 -9.17 -5.20 -2.84
C VAL A 47 -8.08 -4.97 -1.79
N ALA A 48 -6.88 -4.50 -2.20
CA ALA A 48 -5.77 -4.12 -1.32
C ALA A 48 -5.95 -2.74 -0.63
N GLN A 49 -6.96 -1.97 -1.00
CA GLN A 49 -7.44 -0.84 -0.20
C GLN A 49 -8.50 -1.32 0.79
N ALA A 50 -9.45 -2.14 0.33
CA ALA A 50 -10.61 -2.59 1.10
C ALA A 50 -10.24 -3.33 2.41
N GLN A 51 -9.36 -4.32 2.31
CA GLN A 51 -8.81 -5.07 3.46
C GLN A 51 -7.98 -4.20 4.42
N SER A 52 -7.39 -3.09 3.95
CA SER A 52 -6.49 -2.22 4.71
C SER A 52 -7.35 -1.38 5.64
N MET A 53 -8.40 -0.79 5.07
CA MET A 53 -9.38 0.05 5.76
C MET A 53 -10.04 -0.62 6.97
N ILE A 54 -10.04 -1.96 7.05
CA ILE A 54 -10.49 -2.71 8.23
C ILE A 54 -9.71 -2.32 9.50
N THR A 55 -8.43 -1.94 9.39
CA THR A 55 -7.57 -1.66 10.56
C THR A 55 -6.65 -0.44 10.39
N HIS A 56 -6.30 -0.09 9.16
CA HIS A 56 -5.40 1.01 8.80
C HIS A 56 -6.14 1.91 7.82
N THR A 57 -6.74 2.97 8.33
CA THR A 57 -7.53 3.92 7.53
C THR A 57 -6.74 5.15 7.12
N HIS A 58 -5.51 5.29 7.61
CA HIS A 58 -4.64 6.37 7.20
C HIS A 58 -4.15 6.13 5.77
N GLU A 59 -4.15 7.17 4.93
CA GLU A 59 -3.80 7.08 3.50
C GLU A 59 -2.46 6.35 3.26
N LEU A 60 -1.47 6.60 4.12
CA LEU A 60 -0.18 5.92 4.05
C LEU A 60 -0.25 4.43 4.36
N GLY A 61 -1.00 4.02 5.39
CA GLY A 61 -1.15 2.59 5.70
C GLY A 61 -1.95 1.85 4.63
N VAL A 62 -2.87 2.55 3.95
CA VAL A 62 -3.59 2.03 2.78
C VAL A 62 -2.67 1.89 1.58
N GLU A 63 -1.95 2.95 1.21
CA GLU A 63 -1.01 2.93 0.09
C GLU A 63 0.14 1.94 0.32
N ASP A 64 0.62 1.75 1.56
CA ASP A 64 1.60 0.72 1.93
C ASP A 64 1.14 -0.67 1.51
N ALA A 65 -0.10 -1.00 1.84
CA ALA A 65 -0.68 -2.31 1.55
C ALA A 65 -0.85 -2.51 0.04
N VAL A 66 -1.28 -1.48 -0.68
CA VAL A 66 -1.40 -1.54 -2.13
C VAL A 66 -0.04 -1.68 -2.80
N LEU A 67 0.96 -0.90 -2.38
CA LEU A 67 2.30 -0.94 -2.95
C LEU A 67 2.97 -2.29 -2.71
N GLN A 68 2.81 -2.86 -1.52
CA GLN A 68 3.28 -4.21 -1.20
C GLN A 68 2.54 -5.27 -2.04
N ALA A 69 1.25 -5.10 -2.30
CA ALA A 69 0.50 -6.00 -3.16
C ALA A 69 1.01 -5.96 -4.61
N TYR A 70 1.29 -4.77 -5.15
CA TYR A 70 1.91 -4.63 -6.47
C TYR A 70 3.30 -5.24 -6.53
N ALA A 71 4.12 -5.05 -5.49
CA ALA A 71 5.45 -5.67 -5.41
C ALA A 71 5.39 -7.20 -5.51
N ILE A 72 4.44 -7.81 -4.79
CA ILE A 72 4.22 -9.26 -4.86
C ILE A 72 3.71 -9.67 -6.24
N ALA A 73 2.73 -8.97 -6.80
CA ALA A 73 2.17 -9.30 -8.11
C ALA A 73 3.19 -9.18 -9.25
N LEU A 74 4.07 -8.18 -9.19
CA LEU A 74 5.20 -8.06 -10.12
C LEU A 74 6.18 -9.22 -9.94
N ALA A 75 6.56 -9.53 -8.70
CA ALA A 75 7.51 -10.62 -8.42
C ALA A 75 6.99 -12.01 -8.85
N VAL A 76 5.68 -12.26 -8.77
CA VAL A 76 5.05 -13.51 -9.24
C VAL A 76 5.21 -13.71 -10.75
N LYS A 77 5.30 -12.63 -11.53
CA LYS A 77 5.46 -12.67 -12.99
C LYS A 77 6.91 -12.87 -13.44
N GLU A 78 7.85 -12.78 -12.50
CA GLU A 78 9.27 -12.97 -12.77
C GLU A 78 9.61 -14.45 -12.82
N LYS A 79 10.69 -14.80 -13.52
CA LYS A 79 11.17 -16.17 -13.58
C LYS A 79 12.05 -16.48 -12.37
N PRO A 80 11.77 -17.53 -11.57
CA PRO A 80 12.56 -17.85 -10.37
C PRO A 80 14.05 -18.14 -10.65
N SER A 81 14.39 -18.57 -11.87
CA SER A 81 15.76 -18.87 -12.29
C SER A 81 16.57 -17.63 -12.69
N GLU A 82 15.92 -16.48 -12.86
CA GLU A 82 16.55 -15.24 -13.29
C GLU A 82 16.65 -14.26 -12.10
N LYS A 83 17.68 -13.41 -12.10
CA LYS A 83 17.78 -12.35 -11.09
C LYS A 83 16.73 -11.29 -11.37
N LEU A 84 16.03 -10.86 -10.31
CA LEU A 84 15.10 -9.74 -10.40
C LEU A 84 15.80 -8.49 -10.93
N GLY A 85 15.28 -7.91 -12.01
CA GLY A 85 15.74 -6.64 -12.54
C GLY A 85 15.36 -5.48 -11.61
N ALA A 86 16.16 -5.21 -10.59
CA ALA A 86 15.85 -4.24 -9.52
C ALA A 86 15.41 -2.85 -10.05
N HIS A 87 16.08 -2.33 -11.09
CA HIS A 87 15.70 -1.07 -11.73
C HIS A 87 14.32 -1.11 -12.39
N ALA A 88 14.05 -2.17 -13.16
CA ALA A 88 12.75 -2.33 -13.82
C ALA A 88 11.63 -2.53 -12.80
N PHE A 89 11.91 -3.30 -11.74
CA PHE A 89 11.00 -3.54 -10.63
C PHE A 89 10.63 -2.24 -9.90
N LEU A 90 11.63 -1.48 -9.44
CA LEU A 90 11.39 -0.20 -8.76
C LEU A 90 10.72 0.84 -9.68
N LYS A 91 11.06 0.86 -10.97
CA LYS A 91 10.41 1.75 -11.95
C LYS A 91 8.92 1.42 -12.10
N SER A 92 8.58 0.14 -12.11
CA SER A 92 7.19 -0.33 -12.17
C SER A 92 6.42 0.07 -10.92
N LEU A 93 7.01 -0.12 -9.73
CA LEU A 93 6.42 0.35 -8.48
C LEU A 93 6.20 1.87 -8.47
N LEU A 94 7.19 2.64 -8.89
CA LEU A 94 7.10 4.11 -8.95
C LEU A 94 5.97 4.62 -9.85
N ALA A 95 5.66 3.87 -10.92
CA ALA A 95 4.55 4.18 -11.83
C ALA A 95 3.17 3.90 -11.21
N LEU A 96 3.10 3.00 -10.22
CA LEU A 96 1.88 2.58 -9.53
C LEU A 96 1.64 3.33 -8.20
N THR A 97 2.66 4.03 -7.70
CA THR A 97 2.60 4.81 -6.46
C THR A 97 1.91 6.16 -6.66
N GLU A 98 0.89 6.44 -5.86
CA GLU A 98 0.18 7.73 -5.85
C GLU A 98 0.72 8.67 -4.77
N ASN A 99 1.08 8.14 -3.59
CA ASN A 99 1.49 9.00 -2.46
C ASN A 99 2.96 9.45 -2.58
N TYR A 100 3.19 10.75 -2.37
CA TYR A 100 4.52 11.37 -2.51
C TYR A 100 5.58 10.78 -1.56
N VAL A 101 5.19 10.36 -0.35
CA VAL A 101 6.13 9.79 0.64
C VAL A 101 6.76 8.51 0.09
N TYR A 102 5.95 7.64 -0.52
CA TYR A 102 6.44 6.41 -1.13
C TYR A 102 7.21 6.69 -2.42
N ARG A 103 6.81 7.70 -3.19
CA ARG A 103 7.53 8.14 -4.39
C ARG A 103 8.96 8.58 -4.03
N GLU A 104 9.11 9.46 -3.04
CA GLU A 104 10.42 9.93 -2.55
C GLU A 104 11.30 8.77 -2.08
N LYS A 105 10.72 7.82 -1.34
CA LYS A 105 11.45 6.64 -0.84
C LYS A 105 11.90 5.70 -1.97
N LEU A 106 11.04 5.43 -2.95
CA LEU A 106 11.38 4.60 -4.11
C LEU A 106 12.43 5.30 -4.99
N GLU A 107 12.36 6.62 -5.14
CA GLU A 107 13.39 7.40 -5.85
C GLU A 107 14.73 7.38 -5.10
N ALA A 108 14.73 7.50 -3.77
CA ALA A 108 15.93 7.36 -2.96
C ALA A 108 16.54 5.96 -3.13
N ALA A 109 15.71 4.90 -3.12
CA ALA A 109 16.17 3.54 -3.39
C ALA A 109 16.77 3.39 -4.80
N MET A 110 16.15 3.98 -5.82
CA MET A 110 16.67 3.99 -7.20
C MET A 110 18.03 4.69 -7.29
N ARG A 111 18.21 5.82 -6.59
CA ARG A 111 19.50 6.54 -6.54
C ARG A 111 20.61 5.68 -5.93
N LEU A 112 20.30 4.95 -4.86
CA LEU A 112 21.24 4.02 -4.23
C LEU A 112 21.63 2.87 -5.16
N LEU A 113 20.66 2.29 -5.88
CA LEU A 113 20.94 1.27 -6.90
C LEU A 113 21.82 1.77 -8.05
N ASN A 114 21.73 3.05 -8.38
CA ASN A 114 22.58 3.70 -9.38
C ASN A 114 24.00 4.03 -8.88
N GLY A 115 24.39 3.54 -7.69
CA GLY A 115 25.73 3.74 -7.14
C GLY A 115 25.92 5.11 -6.47
N SER A 116 24.84 5.85 -6.20
CA SER A 116 24.95 7.03 -5.33
C SER A 116 25.46 6.58 -3.97
N ARG A 117 26.49 7.25 -3.44
CA ARG A 117 26.92 7.00 -2.06
C ARG A 117 25.74 7.20 -1.14
N ALA A 118 25.48 6.22 -0.28
CA ALA A 118 24.55 6.36 0.82
C ALA A 118 25.06 7.49 1.74
N ASP A 119 24.58 8.70 1.50
CA ASP A 119 24.84 9.83 2.36
C ASP A 119 23.72 9.96 3.40
N GLY A 120 23.97 10.77 4.44
CA GLY A 120 23.01 10.96 5.52
C GLY A 120 21.66 11.53 5.05
N ARG A 121 21.56 12.12 3.84
CA ARG A 121 20.29 12.65 3.31
C ARG A 121 19.46 11.54 2.69
N LEU A 122 20.08 10.65 1.90
CA LEU A 122 19.42 9.50 1.29
C LEU A 122 18.95 8.50 2.35
N LEU A 123 19.80 8.20 3.34
CA LEU A 123 19.42 7.34 4.47
C LEU A 123 18.26 7.96 5.26
N LYS A 124 18.34 9.26 5.54
CA LYS A 124 17.26 9.98 6.21
C LYS A 124 15.96 9.97 5.38
N ALA A 125 16.00 10.08 4.06
CA ALA A 125 14.80 10.00 3.22
C ALA A 125 14.09 8.63 3.35
N LEU A 126 14.85 7.55 3.48
CA LEU A 126 14.31 6.19 3.68
C LEU A 126 13.77 5.99 5.10
N GLU A 127 14.54 6.42 6.10
CA GLU A 127 14.29 6.16 7.52
C GLU A 127 13.29 7.12 8.16
N THR A 128 13.15 8.35 7.64
CA THR A 128 12.28 9.35 8.26
C THR A 128 10.83 8.85 8.22
N PRO A 129 10.19 8.66 9.39
CA PRO A 129 8.77 8.38 9.44
C PRO A 129 8.03 9.57 8.87
N TRP A 130 6.87 9.32 8.26
CA TRP A 130 5.99 10.42 7.89
C TRP A 130 5.69 11.30 9.10
N LYS A 131 5.70 12.62 8.89
CA LYS A 131 5.27 13.63 9.86
C LYS A 131 4.08 14.37 9.26
N PRO A 132 3.03 14.64 10.04
CA PRO A 132 1.92 15.46 9.56
C PRO A 132 2.44 16.86 9.21
N THR A 133 2.45 17.19 7.93
CA THR A 133 2.67 18.56 7.45
C THR A 133 1.34 19.31 7.50
N THR A 134 1.35 20.60 7.84
CA THR A 134 0.15 21.45 8.02
C THR A 134 -0.69 21.68 6.77
N LEU A 135 -0.35 21.07 5.63
CA LEU A 135 -0.97 21.29 4.33
C LEU A 135 -1.19 19.96 3.59
N SER A 136 -2.23 19.21 3.98
CA SER A 136 -3.03 18.52 2.97
C SER A 136 -4.49 18.47 3.44
N PRO A 137 -5.45 18.98 2.64
CA PRO A 137 -6.85 18.70 2.90
C PRO A 137 -7.12 17.26 2.50
N GLN A 138 -7.27 16.37 3.48
CA GLN A 138 -7.74 15.01 3.22
C GLN A 138 -9.18 15.06 2.72
N ARG A 139 -9.36 14.88 1.42
CA ARG A 139 -10.61 14.40 0.83
C ARG A 139 -10.29 13.13 0.07
N SER A 140 -10.79 12.00 0.55
CA SER A 140 -10.90 10.81 -0.26
C SER A 140 -12.28 10.18 -0.03
N THR A 141 -13.11 10.24 -1.07
CA THR A 141 -14.49 9.73 -1.17
C THR A 141 -14.55 8.21 -1.37
N VAL A 142 -13.51 7.48 -0.97
CA VAL A 142 -13.23 6.09 -1.38
C VAL A 142 -14.18 5.05 -0.78
N SER A 143 -15.05 5.45 0.15
CA SER A 143 -15.91 4.51 0.89
C SER A 143 -16.99 3.83 0.03
N TYR A 144 -17.41 4.43 -1.09
CA TYR A 144 -18.54 3.89 -1.88
C TYR A 144 -18.11 2.83 -2.92
N GLU A 145 -16.97 3.01 -3.59
CA GLU A 145 -16.52 2.10 -4.67
C GLU A 145 -16.05 0.72 -4.16
N ILE A 146 -15.50 0.67 -2.94
CA ILE A 146 -14.98 -0.58 -2.34
C ILE A 146 -16.08 -1.64 -2.16
N THR A 147 -17.31 -1.22 -1.82
CA THR A 147 -18.41 -2.16 -1.54
C THR A 147 -18.87 -2.91 -2.78
N GLU A 148 -18.74 -2.30 -3.96
CA GLU A 148 -19.14 -2.90 -5.23
C GLU A 148 -18.05 -3.82 -5.80
N ALA A 149 -16.78 -3.46 -5.61
CA ALA A 149 -15.62 -4.22 -6.06
C ALA A 149 -15.42 -5.57 -5.34
N LEU A 150 -15.96 -5.73 -4.13
CA LEU A 150 -15.88 -6.95 -3.33
C LEU A 150 -16.98 -7.99 -3.64
N ARG A 151 -17.88 -7.73 -4.60
CA ARG A 151 -18.78 -8.78 -5.11
C ARG A 151 -17.95 -9.81 -5.86
N LEU A 152 -17.62 -10.91 -5.19
CA LEU A 152 -17.07 -12.09 -5.84
C LEU A 152 -18.04 -12.54 -6.95
N PRO A 153 -17.57 -12.86 -8.17
CA PRO A 153 -18.41 -13.52 -9.15
C PRO A 153 -18.92 -14.81 -8.53
N SER A 154 -20.22 -15.08 -8.67
CA SER A 154 -20.84 -16.32 -8.22
C SER A 154 -20.06 -17.50 -8.81
N LEU A 155 -19.31 -18.19 -7.95
CA LEU A 155 -18.77 -19.52 -8.26
C LEU A 155 -19.97 -20.46 -8.35
N THR A 156 -20.53 -20.61 -9.54
CA THR A 156 -21.31 -21.81 -9.88
C THR A 156 -20.34 -22.99 -9.83
N LEU A 157 -20.42 -23.75 -8.75
CA LEU A 157 -19.92 -25.12 -8.65
C LEU A 157 -20.81 -26.05 -9.48
#